data_AF-A0A532UUA8-F1
#
_entry.id   AF-A0A532UUA8-F1
#
_cell.length_a   1.000
_cell.length_b   1.000
_cell.length_c   1.000
_cell.angle_alpha   90.00
_cell.angle_beta   90.00
_cell.angle_gamma   90.00
#
_symmetry.space_group_name_H-M   'P 1'
#
loop_
_entity.id
_entity.type
_entity.pdbx_description
1 polymer ?
#
loop_
_entity_poly.entity_id
_entity_poly.type
_entity_poly.pdbx_seq_one_letter_code
_entity_poly.pdbx_strand_id
1 'polypeptide(L)'
;MSANNNRNLANPEYLAFPFRIDEDGGEKCDRAAHVRQQIEQVLYTNPYERIFRPEFGVGLKKLVFEPNSSALAEITKKRLQSSLAEALKGEVDPKTIVVDVNPDEEKLIISVSYTLATIGTTEQHEFLI
;
A
#
# COMPACT_ATOMS: atom_id res chain seq x y z
N MET A 1 -10.17 33.31 -16.58
CA MET A 1 -9.61 33.68 -15.26
C MET A 1 -8.70 32.54 -14.84
N SER A 2 -7.38 32.76 -14.92
CA SER A 2 -6.38 31.72 -14.67
C SER A 2 -6.22 31.55 -13.16
N ALA A 3 -6.65 30.42 -12.61
CA ALA A 3 -6.49 30.11 -11.20
C ALA A 3 -5.00 29.94 -10.90
N ASN A 4 -4.52 30.77 -9.98
CA ASN A 4 -3.14 30.85 -9.53
C ASN A 4 -2.81 29.56 -8.76
N ASN A 5 -2.23 28.56 -9.43
CA ASN A 5 -1.90 27.27 -8.83
C ASN A 5 -0.61 27.40 -8.02
N ASN A 6 -0.75 27.89 -6.80
CA ASN A 6 0.32 27.98 -5.82
C ASN A 6 0.63 26.56 -5.30
N ARG A 7 1.37 25.77 -6.09
CA ARG A 7 1.81 24.42 -5.72
C ARG A 7 2.68 24.52 -4.47
N ASN A 8 2.09 24.22 -3.32
CA ASN A 8 2.79 24.19 -2.05
C ASN A 8 3.77 23.00 -2.02
N LEU A 9 5.07 23.26 -2.16
CA LEU A 9 6.12 22.24 -2.10
C LEU A 9 6.14 21.46 -0.77
N ALA A 10 5.57 22.03 0.30
CA ALA A 10 5.48 21.37 1.60
C ALA A 10 4.40 20.29 1.66
N ASN A 11 3.43 20.29 0.74
CA ASN A 11 2.40 19.26 0.64
C ASN A 11 2.09 18.95 -0.84
N PRO A 12 2.91 18.12 -1.50
CA PRO A 12 2.65 17.75 -2.89
C PRO A 12 1.34 16.97 -3.02
N GLU A 13 0.58 17.28 -4.08
CA GLU A 13 -0.56 16.47 -4.50
C GLU A 13 -0.07 15.29 -5.35
N TYR A 14 -0.65 14.12 -5.14
CA TYR A 14 -0.34 12.90 -5.88
C TYR A 14 -1.52 12.50 -6.77
N LEU A 15 -1.29 11.70 -7.82
CA LEU A 15 -2.39 11.06 -8.54
C LEU A 15 -3.00 9.97 -7.67
N ALA A 16 -4.32 9.97 -7.57
CA ALA A 16 -5.06 8.96 -6.81
C ALA A 16 -5.01 7.59 -7.51
N PHE A 17 -5.05 6.55 -6.70
CA PHE A 17 -5.34 5.19 -7.14
C PHE A 17 -6.61 4.67 -6.42
N PRO A 18 -7.55 4.00 -7.12
CA PRO A 18 -7.54 3.73 -8.57
C PRO A 18 -7.62 5.01 -9.40
N PHE A 19 -7.03 5.00 -10.59
CA PHE A 19 -7.00 6.19 -11.45
C PHE A 19 -8.42 6.56 -11.89
N ARG A 20 -8.80 7.82 -11.65
CA ARG A 20 -10.04 8.42 -12.12
C ARG A 20 -9.77 9.77 -12.77
N ILE A 21 -10.73 10.20 -13.58
CA ILE A 21 -10.72 11.51 -14.23
C ILE A 21 -11.87 12.33 -13.64
N ASP A 22 -11.57 13.54 -13.19
CA ASP A 22 -12.51 14.56 -12.68
C ASP A 22 -12.57 15.76 -13.65
N GLU A 23 -13.30 16.82 -13.27
CA GLU A 23 -13.43 18.04 -14.08
C GLU A 23 -12.10 18.78 -14.29
N ASP A 24 -11.13 18.58 -13.40
CA ASP A 24 -9.82 19.24 -13.38
C ASP A 24 -8.68 18.36 -13.95
N GLY A 25 -9.00 17.14 -14.39
CA GLY A 25 -8.06 16.19 -14.97
C GLY A 25 -8.01 14.87 -14.21
N GLY A 26 -6.82 14.41 -13.84
CA GLY A 26 -6.68 13.19 -13.04
C GLY A 26 -6.97 13.48 -11.57
N GLU A 27 -7.82 12.64 -10.94
CA GLU A 27 -8.13 12.74 -9.52
C GLU A 27 -6.85 12.72 -8.68
N LYS A 28 -6.78 13.61 -7.68
CA LYS A 28 -5.61 13.77 -6.83
C LYS A 28 -5.90 13.36 -5.39
N CYS A 29 -4.84 13.00 -4.67
CA CYS A 29 -4.90 12.68 -3.26
C CYS A 29 -3.74 13.33 -2.49
N ASP A 30 -3.92 13.45 -1.18
CA ASP A 30 -2.83 13.85 -0.28
C ASP A 30 -1.83 12.71 -0.08
N ARG A 31 -0.75 13.00 0.64
CA ARG A 31 0.32 12.03 0.87
C ARG A 31 -0.11 10.80 1.67
N ALA A 32 -0.96 10.98 2.69
CA ALA A 32 -1.39 9.86 3.53
C ALA A 32 -2.24 8.88 2.72
N ALA A 33 -3.20 9.42 1.95
CA ALA A 33 -3.98 8.64 0.99
C ALA A 33 -3.08 8.00 -0.07
N HIS A 34 -2.08 8.70 -0.59
CA HIS A 34 -1.14 8.15 -1.57
C HIS A 34 -0.38 6.93 -1.05
N VAL A 35 0.11 6.97 0.20
CA VAL A 35 0.80 5.82 0.82
C VAL A 35 -0.14 4.64 1.03
N ARG A 36 -1.36 4.88 1.55
CA ARG A 36 -2.40 3.84 1.66
C ARG A 36 -2.67 3.18 0.31
N GLN A 37 -2.80 3.98 -0.73
CA GLN A 37 -3.08 3.52 -2.08
C GLN A 37 -1.90 2.75 -2.71
N GLN A 38 -0.65 3.08 -2.37
CA GLN A 38 0.52 2.28 -2.75
C GLN A 38 0.51 0.90 -2.05
N ILE A 39 0.09 0.85 -0.78
CA ILE A 39 -0.10 -0.42 -0.05
C ILE A 39 -1.14 -1.28 -0.78
N GLU A 40 -2.29 -0.72 -1.15
CA GLU A 40 -3.33 -1.43 -1.92
C GLU A 40 -2.78 -1.99 -3.25
N GLN A 41 -1.97 -1.21 -3.97
CA GLN A 41 -1.31 -1.71 -5.17
C GLN A 41 -0.41 -2.93 -4.89
N VAL A 42 0.32 -2.95 -3.78
CA VAL A 42 1.14 -4.12 -3.40
C VAL A 42 0.25 -5.33 -3.08
N LEU A 43 -0.81 -5.13 -2.28
CA LEU A 43 -1.71 -6.19 -1.83
C LEU A 43 -2.43 -6.87 -3.00
N TYR A 44 -2.93 -6.07 -3.95
CA TYR A 44 -3.80 -6.56 -5.03
C TYR A 44 -3.08 -6.90 -6.34
N THR A 45 -1.73 -6.85 -6.35
CA THR A 45 -0.88 -7.25 -7.49
C THR A 45 -0.22 -8.60 -7.22
N ASN A 46 -0.24 -9.49 -8.22
CA ASN A 46 0.57 -10.70 -8.18
C ASN A 46 2.00 -10.42 -8.69
N PRO A 47 3.01 -11.12 -8.16
CA PRO A 47 4.34 -11.14 -8.77
C PRO A 47 4.26 -11.43 -10.27
N TYR A 48 5.13 -10.78 -11.04
CA TYR A 48 5.22 -10.79 -12.51
C TYR A 48 4.09 -10.09 -13.28
N GLU A 49 3.08 -9.51 -12.62
CA GLU A 49 2.08 -8.68 -13.33
C GLU A 49 2.67 -7.36 -13.85
N ARG A 50 3.72 -6.84 -13.19
CA ARG A 50 4.43 -5.63 -13.61
C ARG A 50 5.69 -5.99 -14.36
N ILE A 51 5.68 -5.80 -15.69
CA ILE A 51 6.77 -6.17 -16.61
C ILE A 51 8.13 -5.61 -16.15
N PHE A 52 8.18 -4.33 -15.78
CA PHE A 52 9.43 -3.67 -15.37
C PHE A 52 9.72 -3.76 -13.86
N ARG A 53 8.85 -4.44 -13.10
CA ARG A 53 9.01 -4.70 -11.67
C ARG A 53 8.45 -6.09 -11.33
N PRO A 54 9.06 -7.17 -11.82
CA PRO A 54 8.52 -8.53 -11.66
C PRO A 54 8.34 -8.95 -10.20
N GLU A 55 9.19 -8.45 -9.30
CA GLU A 55 9.13 -8.75 -7.86
C GLU A 55 8.08 -7.91 -7.10
N PHE A 56 7.37 -6.99 -7.77
CA PHE A 56 6.34 -6.17 -7.13
C PHE A 56 5.05 -6.96 -6.88
N GLY A 57 4.44 -6.73 -5.71
CA GLY A 57 3.24 -7.41 -5.27
C GLY A 57 3.54 -8.65 -4.43
N VAL A 58 2.49 -9.26 -3.87
CA VAL A 58 2.65 -10.43 -2.97
C VAL A 58 1.77 -11.62 -3.34
N GLY A 59 0.81 -11.39 -4.24
CA GLY A 59 -0.05 -12.44 -4.79
C GLY A 59 -1.05 -13.05 -3.81
N LEU A 60 -1.69 -12.22 -2.98
CA LEU A 60 -2.72 -12.64 -2.02
C LEU A 60 -3.88 -13.39 -2.68
N LYS A 61 -4.19 -13.07 -3.94
CA LYS A 61 -5.27 -13.74 -4.71
C LYS A 61 -5.05 -15.25 -4.82
N LYS A 62 -3.81 -15.72 -4.76
CA LYS A 62 -3.50 -17.16 -4.79
C LYS A 62 -3.84 -17.85 -3.46
N LEU A 63 -4.00 -17.10 -2.38
CA LEU A 63 -4.25 -17.64 -1.03
C LEU A 63 -5.72 -17.92 -0.75
N VAL A 64 -6.65 -17.38 -1.55
CA VAL A 64 -8.11 -17.48 -1.33
C VAL A 64 -8.62 -18.93 -1.23
N PHE A 65 -7.91 -19.88 -1.85
CA PHE A 65 -8.26 -21.30 -1.82
C PHE A 65 -7.26 -22.17 -1.05
N GLU A 66 -6.24 -21.56 -0.46
CA GLU A 66 -5.27 -22.27 0.36
C GLU A 66 -5.82 -22.43 1.80
N PRO A 67 -5.41 -23.48 2.53
CA PRO A 67 -5.77 -23.61 3.94
C PRO A 67 -5.30 -22.39 4.73
N ASN A 68 -6.24 -21.75 5.44
CA ASN A 68 -5.98 -20.56 6.25
C ASN A 68 -5.19 -20.92 7.53
N SER A 69 -3.89 -21.19 7.36
CA SER A 69 -3.00 -21.70 8.41
C SER A 69 -2.05 -20.62 8.92
N SER A 70 -1.65 -20.74 10.19
CA SER A 70 -0.65 -19.84 10.80
C SER A 70 0.70 -19.86 10.06
N ALA A 71 1.10 -21.01 9.53
CA ALA A 71 2.31 -21.13 8.72
C ALA A 71 2.23 -20.30 7.43
N LEU A 72 1.08 -20.32 6.74
CA LEU A 72 0.85 -19.51 5.55
C LEU A 72 0.78 -18.02 5.88
N ALA A 73 0.16 -17.66 7.00
CA ALA A 73 0.09 -16.29 7.49
C ALA A 73 1.49 -15.71 7.75
N GLU A 74 2.38 -16.46 8.41
CA GLU A 74 3.76 -16.04 8.67
C GLU A 74 4.61 -15.88 7.40
N ILE A 75 4.42 -16.75 6.40
CA ILE A 75 5.08 -16.60 5.10
C ILE A 75 4.59 -15.34 4.39
N THR A 76 3.27 -15.11 4.40
CA THR A 76 2.63 -13.94 3.80
C THR A 76 3.10 -12.66 4.47
N LYS A 77 3.17 -12.63 5.81
CA LYS A 77 3.68 -11.53 6.60
C LYS A 77 5.11 -11.15 6.20
N LYS A 78 6.02 -12.12 6.09
CA LYS A 78 7.41 -11.86 5.66
C LYS A 78 7.50 -11.31 4.23
N ARG A 79 6.68 -11.83 3.32
CA ARG A 79 6.64 -11.34 1.92
C ARG A 79 6.10 -9.91 1.84
N LEU A 80 5.01 -9.63 2.55
CA LEU A 80 4.43 -8.30 2.66
C LEU A 80 5.42 -7.30 3.22
N GLN A 81 6.10 -7.64 4.31
CA GLN A 81 7.06 -6.74 4.94
C GLN A 81 8.18 -6.36 3.98
N SER A 82 8.76 -7.32 3.25
CA SER A 82 9.78 -7.05 2.24
C SER A 82 9.24 -6.24 1.05
N SER A 83 8.06 -6.59 0.53
CA SER A 83 7.48 -5.92 -0.64
C SER A 83 7.09 -4.47 -0.33
N LEU A 84 6.52 -4.22 0.85
CA LEU A 84 6.15 -2.88 1.31
C LEU A 84 7.38 -2.02 1.61
N ALA A 85 8.43 -2.57 2.22
CA ALA A 85 9.67 -1.83 2.48
C ALA A 85 10.33 -1.33 1.18
N GLU A 86 10.29 -2.13 0.11
CA GLU A 86 10.81 -1.71 -1.20
C GLU A 86 9.85 -0.76 -1.92
N ALA A 87 8.54 -1.04 -1.91
CA ALA A 87 7.54 -0.23 -2.60
C ALA A 87 7.41 1.19 -2.03
N LEU A 88 7.50 1.32 -0.70
CA LEU A 88 7.30 2.59 0.03
C LEU A 88 8.60 3.35 0.30
N LYS A 89 9.71 2.93 -0.31
CA LYS A 89 11.02 3.54 -0.13
C LYS A 89 10.98 5.04 -0.49
N GLY A 90 11.32 5.88 0.48
CA GLY A 90 11.32 7.34 0.33
C GLY A 90 10.00 8.01 0.75
N GLU A 91 8.94 7.24 0.94
CA GLU A 91 7.66 7.73 1.48
C GLU A 91 7.53 7.47 2.99
N VAL A 92 8.05 6.33 3.44
CA VAL A 92 7.89 5.81 4.80
C VAL A 92 9.25 5.35 5.33
N ASP A 93 9.50 5.48 6.64
CA ASP A 93 10.68 4.85 7.26
C ASP A 93 10.50 3.33 7.28
N PRO A 94 11.30 2.55 6.52
CA PRO A 94 11.15 1.10 6.44
C PRO A 94 11.24 0.38 7.79
N LYS A 95 11.96 0.97 8.76
CA LYS A 95 12.10 0.39 10.11
C LYS A 95 10.82 0.45 10.94
N THR A 96 9.89 1.31 10.54
CA THR A 96 8.62 1.52 11.24
C THR A 96 7.49 0.70 10.66
N ILE A 97 7.69 0.05 9.51
CA ILE A 97 6.68 -0.77 8.86
C ILE A 97 6.50 -2.05 9.68
N VAL A 98 5.31 -2.20 10.28
CA VAL A 98 4.85 -3.40 10.95
C VAL A 98 3.69 -3.97 10.15
N VAL A 99 3.80 -5.26 9.82
CA VAL A 99 2.74 -6.01 9.16
C VAL A 99 2.29 -7.11 10.08
N ASP A 100 0.99 -7.25 10.25
CA ASP A 100 0.38 -8.42 10.88
C ASP A 100 -0.61 -9.08 9.93
N VAL A 101 -0.62 -10.41 9.94
CA VAL A 101 -1.46 -11.22 9.07
C VAL A 101 -2.14 -12.24 9.96
N ASN A 102 -3.43 -12.05 10.17
CA ASN A 102 -4.22 -12.88 11.07
C ASN A 102 -5.25 -13.71 10.26
N PRO A 103 -5.13 -15.04 10.26
CA PRO A 103 -6.16 -15.91 9.71
C PRO A 103 -7.39 -15.91 10.64
N ASP A 104 -8.55 -15.53 10.11
CA ASP A 104 -9.83 -15.52 10.84
C ASP A 104 -10.91 -16.24 10.02
N GLU A 105 -11.20 -17.49 10.37
CA GLU A 105 -12.12 -18.37 9.62
C GLU A 105 -11.83 -18.37 8.11
N GLU A 106 -12.74 -17.86 7.27
CA GLU A 106 -12.60 -17.73 5.82
C GLU A 106 -11.83 -16.48 5.34
N LYS A 107 -11.39 -15.63 6.26
CA LYS A 107 -10.81 -14.31 5.98
C LYS A 107 -9.33 -14.26 6.33
N LEU A 108 -8.61 -13.41 5.60
CA LEU A 108 -7.26 -13.03 5.98
C LEU A 108 -7.24 -11.54 6.32
N ILE A 109 -7.06 -11.22 7.60
CA ILE A 109 -7.00 -9.84 8.08
C ILE A 109 -5.54 -9.39 8.05
N ILE A 110 -5.26 -8.34 7.28
CA ILE A 110 -3.92 -7.78 7.14
C ILE A 110 -3.92 -6.38 7.76
N SER A 111 -3.12 -6.22 8.81
CA SER A 111 -2.87 -4.92 9.43
C SER A 111 -1.50 -4.41 9.01
N VAL A 112 -1.44 -3.16 8.55
CA VAL A 112 -0.19 -2.47 8.21
C VAL A 112 -0.13 -1.18 9.00
N SER A 113 0.91 -1.01 9.81
CA SER A 113 1.21 0.25 10.48
C SER A 113 2.59 0.77 10.11
N TYR A 114 2.73 2.08 10.08
CA TYR A 114 3.94 2.75 9.62
C TYR A 114 4.01 4.21 10.08
N THR A 115 5.20 4.81 10.04
CA THR A 115 5.38 6.23 10.33
C THR A 115 5.80 7.00 9.08
N LEU A 116 5.06 8.05 8.75
CA LEU A 116 5.35 8.93 7.62
C LEU A 116 6.66 9.70 7.85
N ALA A 117 7.58 9.60 6.89
CA ALA A 117 8.95 10.10 7.05
C ALA A 117 9.06 11.62 7.24
N THR A 118 8.06 12.37 6.79
CA THR A 118 8.07 13.85 6.82
C THR A 118 7.44 14.47 8.05
N ILE A 119 6.45 13.80 8.64
CA ILE A 119 5.61 14.38 9.70
C ILE A 119 5.67 13.60 11.02
N GLY A 120 6.34 12.44 11.07
CA GLY A 120 6.46 11.61 12.27
C GLY A 120 5.12 11.04 12.77
N THR A 121 4.08 11.13 11.95
CA THR A 121 2.74 10.63 12.26
C THR A 121 2.66 9.14 11.95
N THR A 122 2.17 8.36 12.90
CA THR A 122 1.92 6.93 12.73
C THR A 122 0.52 6.71 12.17
N GLU A 123 0.44 5.91 11.11
CA GLU A 123 -0.80 5.50 10.44
C GLU A 123 -0.97 3.99 10.60
N GLN A 124 -2.22 3.53 10.66
CA GLN A 124 -2.56 2.12 10.64
C GLN A 124 -3.74 1.87 9.71
N HIS A 125 -3.64 0.82 8.91
CA HIS A 125 -4.67 0.40 7.98
C HIS A 125 -4.91 -1.10 8.10
N GLU A 126 -6.19 -1.47 8.09
CA GLU A 126 -6.63 -2.85 8.02
C GLU A 126 -7.20 -3.13 6.62
N PHE A 127 -6.87 -4.30 6.10
CA PHE A 127 -7.33 -4.82 4.82
C PHE A 127 -7.87 -6.23 5.01
N LEU A 128 -9.04 -6.48 4.45
CA LEU A 128 -9.70 -7.78 4.51
C LEU A 128 -9.62 -8.41 3.12
N ILE A 129 -9.10 -9.64 3.08
CA ILE A 129 -8.94 -10.44 1.87
C ILE A 129 -9.85 -11.66 1.94
#